data_AF-A0A9P7KA13-F1
#
_entry.id   AF-A0A9P7KA13-F1
#
_cell.length_a   1.000
_cell.length_b   1.000
_cell.length_c   1.000
_cell.angle_alpha   90.00
_cell.angle_beta   90.00
_cell.angle_gamma   90.00
#
_symmetry.space_group_name_H-M   'P 1'
#
loop_
_entity.id
_entity.type
_entity.pdbx_description
1 polymer ?
#
loop_
_entity_poly.entity_id
_entity_poly.type
_entity_poly.pdbx_seq_one_letter_code
_entity_poly.pdbx_strand_id
1 'polypeptide(L)'
;MVFAPKFLAFVAASLSLVGAAVLEERAPVDPCATIAGKKWVSPKEVRACYQSIKVDETLKANIIEVVTKTLAFHASTNYQIKAPQPFTNDVHEDILATLAQIKSKKYASDYDLHIDLSRAFKRLNDGHVVWINRCYDSAFVNYLPIPLSLITAKDGSQNVHISPEAFTVATAEFPDQIQFWQDSLKWPLTGKLQSLAGAKVLLINGRPPFDAVNDNVAIAGSYQSFATRQNGFFSSYQATAAGWTYLLGQFAQQSLPLSDNAVLTIQREGHLLPEIVILPYRSRIGSAIKPFTDGKSFFANNCRAVPATNGQDIYASSISAFSAPEDSERPVEEFQQQTPVPASVARKHPINVILDTQPLSDVVLPPTLAPGLPAAPGSRNAAQFYLLKDGKTGVLALGSFSDSNYDAFLNSLLQGLVSLKSQGATQLVVDVTNNGGGFICAAHWLHRIIIGPKSTTVPQAGLDTEARNGPLAQLIVKEIINKNADPDNELLYNPRQWRNAKNEVFNATDDWLQPPVKKIINGRADAFSQRLGQECQPEAFPANVPDVGLFDPKKVVIVSNGRYVLRLQAPNPTG
;
A
#
# COMPACT_ATOMS: atom_id res chain seq x y z
N MET A 1 -83.75 -34.31 -27.65
CA MET A 1 -83.79 -35.78 -27.62
C MET A 1 -82.55 -36.33 -28.31
N VAL A 2 -81.67 -36.94 -27.51
CA VAL A 2 -81.01 -38.24 -27.74
C VAL A 2 -80.53 -38.60 -29.17
N PHE A 3 -79.19 -38.70 -29.26
CA PHE A 3 -78.32 -39.64 -30.01
C PHE A 3 -78.14 -39.50 -31.54
N ALA A 4 -76.88 -39.15 -31.92
CA ALA A 4 -75.86 -39.93 -32.67
C ALA A 4 -76.30 -40.98 -33.72
N PRO A 5 -75.38 -41.47 -34.61
CA PRO A 5 -74.21 -40.88 -35.28
C PRO A 5 -74.10 -41.27 -36.79
N LYS A 6 -73.12 -40.74 -37.54
CA LYS A 6 -72.05 -41.48 -38.27
C LYS A 6 -71.41 -40.67 -39.41
N PHE A 7 -70.10 -40.91 -39.52
CA PHE A 7 -69.09 -40.38 -40.43
C PHE A 7 -69.27 -40.81 -41.91
N LEU A 8 -68.78 -40.00 -42.86
CA LEU A 8 -67.57 -40.27 -43.68
C LEU A 8 -67.28 -39.13 -44.69
N ALA A 9 -66.03 -38.61 -44.67
CA ALA A 9 -65.11 -38.40 -45.82
C ALA A 9 -65.54 -37.55 -47.04
N PHE A 10 -64.73 -36.73 -47.73
CA PHE A 10 -63.30 -36.36 -47.77
C PHE A 10 -63.22 -35.06 -48.62
N VAL A 11 -62.09 -34.34 -48.61
CA VAL A 11 -61.45 -33.55 -49.70
C VAL A 11 -60.84 -32.24 -49.18
N ALA A 12 -59.59 -32.04 -49.61
CA ALA A 12 -58.55 -31.18 -49.07
C ALA A 12 -58.71 -29.67 -49.34
N ALA A 13 -58.16 -28.87 -48.42
CA ALA A 13 -57.79 -27.48 -48.67
C ALA A 13 -56.48 -27.14 -47.94
N SER A 14 -55.56 -26.54 -48.69
CA SER A 14 -54.21 -26.12 -48.31
C SER A 14 -54.21 -24.98 -47.28
N LEU A 15 -53.52 -25.18 -46.14
CA LEU A 15 -53.18 -24.12 -45.19
C LEU A 15 -51.79 -23.54 -45.48
N SER A 16 -51.75 -22.25 -45.77
CA SER A 16 -50.54 -21.43 -45.71
C SER A 16 -50.15 -21.19 -44.25
N LEU A 17 -48.96 -21.65 -43.84
CA LEU A 17 -48.39 -21.36 -42.53
C LEU A 17 -47.96 -19.88 -42.45
N VAL A 18 -48.48 -19.16 -41.47
CA VAL A 18 -47.90 -17.91 -40.96
C VAL A 18 -46.71 -18.29 -40.10
N GLY A 19 -45.49 -17.95 -40.56
CA GLY A 19 -44.27 -18.13 -39.78
C GLY A 19 -44.22 -17.17 -38.60
N ALA A 20 -44.20 -17.71 -37.38
CA ALA A 20 -43.84 -16.96 -36.19
C ALA A 20 -42.34 -16.67 -36.24
N ALA A 21 -41.97 -15.39 -36.33
CA ALA A 21 -40.60 -14.95 -36.15
C ALA A 21 -40.19 -15.18 -34.69
N VAL A 22 -39.29 -16.13 -34.46
CA VAL A 22 -38.59 -16.30 -33.19
C VAL A 22 -37.65 -15.10 -33.04
N LEU A 23 -37.95 -14.22 -32.09
CA LEU A 23 -36.98 -13.23 -31.61
C LEU A 23 -35.84 -14.02 -30.93
N GLU A 24 -34.72 -14.17 -31.64
CA GLU A 24 -33.47 -14.64 -31.05
C GLU A 24 -33.02 -13.62 -30.00
N GLU A 25 -33.20 -13.96 -28.72
CA GLU A 25 -32.64 -13.22 -27.60
C GLU A 25 -31.10 -13.32 -27.70
N ARG A 26 -30.48 -12.25 -28.20
CA ARG A 26 -29.03 -12.16 -28.36
C ARG A 26 -28.36 -12.49 -27.02
N ALA A 27 -27.48 -13.49 -27.00
CA ALA A 27 -26.75 -13.87 -25.79
C ALA A 27 -26.13 -12.62 -25.12
N PRO A 28 -26.19 -12.49 -23.78
CA PRO A 28 -25.65 -11.34 -23.08
C PRO A 28 -24.18 -11.12 -23.46
N VAL A 29 -23.86 -9.92 -23.94
CA VAL A 29 -22.48 -9.55 -24.27
C VAL A 29 -21.63 -9.66 -23.00
N ASP A 30 -20.53 -10.41 -23.06
CA ASP A 30 -19.58 -10.53 -21.96
C ASP A 30 -19.08 -9.12 -21.55
N PRO A 31 -19.33 -8.67 -20.30
CA PRO A 31 -18.94 -7.33 -19.89
C PRO A 31 -17.43 -7.08 -19.97
N CYS A 32 -16.58 -8.10 -19.79
CA CYS A 32 -15.13 -7.98 -19.93
C CYS A 32 -14.72 -7.84 -21.39
N ALA A 33 -15.44 -8.44 -22.34
CA ALA A 33 -15.19 -8.22 -23.77
C ALA A 33 -15.38 -6.76 -24.18
N THR A 34 -16.23 -6.01 -23.46
CA THR A 34 -16.47 -4.58 -23.76
C THR A 34 -15.29 -3.67 -23.40
N ILE A 35 -14.43 -4.09 -22.48
CA ILE A 35 -13.26 -3.33 -22.03
C ILE A 35 -11.93 -3.89 -22.55
N ALA A 36 -11.94 -5.10 -23.11
CA ALA A 36 -10.78 -5.77 -23.68
C ALA A 36 -10.04 -4.89 -24.71
N GLY A 37 -8.71 -4.81 -24.58
CA GLY A 37 -7.84 -4.05 -25.48
C GLY A 37 -7.97 -2.51 -25.38
N LYS A 38 -8.81 -1.97 -24.50
CA LYS A 38 -8.97 -0.53 -24.32
C LYS A 38 -8.02 -0.01 -23.23
N LYS A 39 -7.26 1.04 -23.56
CA LYS A 39 -6.42 1.75 -22.59
C LYS A 39 -7.25 2.44 -21.49
N TRP A 40 -8.37 3.05 -21.89
CA TRP A 40 -9.24 3.85 -21.02
C TRP A 40 -10.70 3.43 -21.15
N VAL A 41 -11.37 3.24 -20.02
CA VAL A 41 -12.78 2.88 -19.92
C VAL A 41 -13.44 3.61 -18.73
N SER A 42 -14.75 3.49 -18.57
CA SER A 42 -15.44 4.00 -17.38
C SER A 42 -15.33 3.02 -16.20
N PRO A 43 -15.30 3.51 -14.94
CA PRO A 43 -15.32 2.65 -13.76
C PRO A 43 -16.53 1.71 -13.73
N LYS A 44 -17.67 2.16 -14.25
CA LYS A 44 -18.88 1.34 -14.39
C LYS A 44 -18.68 0.12 -15.28
N GLU A 45 -18.01 0.27 -16.43
CA GLU A 45 -17.71 -0.85 -17.33
C GLU A 45 -16.73 -1.85 -16.66
N VAL A 46 -15.73 -1.34 -15.93
CA VAL A 46 -14.81 -2.19 -15.15
C VAL A 46 -15.57 -2.97 -14.07
N ARG A 47 -16.41 -2.31 -13.27
CA ARG A 47 -17.24 -2.99 -12.26
C ARG A 47 -18.12 -4.07 -12.89
N ALA A 48 -18.72 -3.80 -14.05
CA ALA A 48 -19.54 -4.78 -14.75
C ALA A 48 -18.74 -6.04 -15.17
N CYS A 49 -17.51 -5.86 -15.66
CA CYS A 49 -16.58 -6.97 -15.91
C CYS A 49 -16.28 -7.75 -14.63
N TYR A 50 -15.85 -7.09 -13.55
CA TYR A 50 -15.49 -7.75 -12.30
C TYR A 50 -16.67 -8.51 -11.67
N GLN A 51 -17.87 -7.91 -11.68
CA GLN A 51 -19.07 -8.53 -11.13
C GLN A 51 -19.63 -9.69 -11.98
N SER A 52 -19.17 -9.84 -13.22
CA SER A 52 -19.56 -10.97 -14.08
C SER A 52 -18.92 -12.30 -13.63
N ILE A 53 -17.80 -12.24 -12.90
CA ILE A 53 -17.04 -13.41 -12.44
C ILE A 53 -17.72 -14.02 -11.22
N LYS A 54 -18.05 -15.31 -11.28
CA LYS A 54 -18.69 -16.04 -10.18
C LYS A 54 -17.66 -16.57 -9.19
N VAL A 55 -18.07 -16.65 -7.93
CA VAL A 55 -17.28 -17.26 -6.85
C VAL A 55 -17.13 -18.75 -7.11
N ASP A 56 -15.89 -19.24 -7.09
CA ASP A 56 -15.60 -20.66 -6.92
C ASP A 56 -15.54 -20.97 -5.42
N GLU A 57 -16.54 -21.71 -4.93
CA GLU A 57 -16.69 -22.01 -3.50
C GLU A 57 -15.56 -22.88 -2.95
N THR A 58 -14.96 -23.74 -3.79
CA THR A 58 -13.82 -24.58 -3.40
C THR A 58 -12.57 -23.70 -3.24
N LEU A 59 -12.33 -22.83 -4.21
CA LEU A 59 -11.22 -21.87 -4.16
C LEU A 59 -11.38 -20.91 -2.97
N LYS A 60 -12.58 -20.36 -2.75
CA LYS A 60 -12.89 -19.51 -1.60
C LYS A 60 -12.57 -20.22 -0.27
N ALA A 61 -13.00 -21.48 -0.11
CA ALA A 61 -12.72 -22.24 1.10
C ALA A 61 -11.22 -22.45 1.32
N ASN A 62 -10.47 -22.75 0.25
CA ASN A 62 -9.02 -22.92 0.29
C ASN A 62 -8.29 -21.60 0.63
N ILE A 63 -8.67 -20.49 -0.01
CA ILE A 63 -8.13 -19.14 0.29
C ILE A 63 -8.27 -18.84 1.77
N ILE A 64 -9.48 -18.99 2.32
CA ILE A 64 -9.76 -18.65 3.72
C ILE A 64 -8.95 -19.56 4.65
N GLU A 65 -8.82 -20.85 4.34
CA GLU A 65 -8.00 -21.77 5.12
C GLU A 65 -6.52 -21.37 5.14
N VAL A 66 -5.92 -21.13 3.97
CA VAL A 66 -4.51 -20.75 3.84
C VAL A 66 -4.24 -19.44 4.58
N VAL A 67 -5.06 -18.42 4.32
CA VAL A 67 -4.94 -17.11 4.96
C VAL A 67 -5.06 -17.22 6.48
N THR A 68 -6.02 -18.00 6.98
CA THR A 68 -6.21 -18.23 8.43
C THR A 68 -4.96 -18.87 9.06
N LYS A 69 -4.34 -19.84 8.37
CA LYS A 69 -3.10 -20.49 8.83
C LYS A 69 -1.91 -19.54 8.81
N THR A 70 -1.78 -18.70 7.78
CA THR A 70 -0.70 -17.71 7.68
C THR A 70 -0.81 -16.61 8.74
N LEU A 71 -2.03 -16.20 9.09
CA LEU A 71 -2.29 -15.24 10.17
C LEU A 71 -1.76 -15.70 11.54
N ALA A 72 -1.48 -17.00 11.73
CA ALA A 72 -0.83 -17.51 12.95
C ALA A 72 0.57 -16.90 13.19
N PHE A 73 1.23 -16.37 12.16
CA PHE A 73 2.50 -15.66 12.29
C PHE A 73 2.35 -14.20 12.74
N HIS A 74 1.15 -13.62 12.64
CA HIS A 74 0.97 -12.18 12.81
C HIS A 74 0.36 -11.78 14.16
N ALA A 75 1.07 -10.93 14.92
CA ALA A 75 0.65 -10.49 16.26
C ALA A 75 -0.71 -9.75 16.26
N SER A 76 -0.99 -9.00 15.20
CA SER A 76 -2.22 -8.20 15.03
C SER A 76 -3.51 -8.98 15.22
N THR A 77 -3.53 -10.29 14.93
CA THR A 77 -4.72 -11.15 15.07
C THR A 77 -5.38 -11.10 16.45
N ASN A 78 -4.60 -10.93 17.53
CA ASN A 78 -5.13 -10.82 18.88
C ASN A 78 -5.07 -9.38 19.40
N TYR A 79 -4.01 -8.61 19.10
CA TYR A 79 -3.86 -7.25 19.62
C TYR A 79 -4.90 -6.27 19.10
N GLN A 80 -5.40 -6.45 17.87
CA GLN A 80 -6.28 -5.48 17.23
C GLN A 80 -7.77 -5.71 17.48
N ILE A 81 -8.13 -6.80 18.18
CA ILE A 81 -9.49 -7.01 18.70
C ILE A 81 -9.89 -5.86 19.62
N LYS A 82 -8.95 -5.37 20.42
CA LYS A 82 -9.07 -4.17 21.23
C LYS A 82 -7.69 -3.56 21.40
N ALA A 83 -7.36 -2.62 20.51
CA ALA A 83 -6.06 -1.95 20.58
C ALA A 83 -5.97 -1.04 21.82
N PRO A 84 -4.79 -0.94 22.47
CA PRO A 84 -4.59 -0.01 23.58
C PRO A 84 -4.56 1.45 23.09
N GLN A 85 -4.56 2.38 24.04
CA GLN A 85 -4.38 3.81 23.73
C GLN A 85 -3.06 4.03 22.97
N PRO A 86 -3.01 4.95 21.97
CA PRO A 86 -4.08 5.88 21.58
C PRO A 86 -5.11 5.32 20.59
N PHE A 87 -5.04 4.04 20.21
CA PHE A 87 -5.82 3.47 19.10
C PHE A 87 -7.13 2.80 19.53
N THR A 88 -7.49 2.88 20.81
CA THR A 88 -8.67 2.21 21.37
C THR A 88 -9.98 2.63 20.74
N ASN A 89 -10.07 3.77 20.06
CA ASN A 89 -11.29 4.14 19.35
C ASN A 89 -11.30 3.67 17.89
N ASP A 90 -10.13 3.38 17.32
CA ASP A 90 -9.94 3.21 15.88
C ASP A 90 -9.79 1.76 15.43
N VAL A 91 -9.36 0.85 16.31
CA VAL A 91 -8.93 -0.51 15.93
C VAL A 91 -9.58 -1.59 16.83
N HIS A 92 -10.46 -2.39 16.21
CA HIS A 92 -11.32 -3.38 16.89
C HIS A 92 -11.57 -4.66 16.07
N GLU A 93 -10.74 -4.97 15.08
CA GLU A 93 -11.01 -6.08 14.17
C GLU A 93 -10.65 -7.44 14.79
N ASP A 94 -11.63 -8.35 14.81
CA ASP A 94 -11.44 -9.78 15.05
C ASP A 94 -11.39 -10.52 13.71
N ILE A 95 -10.23 -10.45 13.05
CA ILE A 95 -10.07 -10.96 11.68
C ILE A 95 -10.40 -12.45 11.56
N LEU A 96 -10.12 -13.26 12.59
CA LEU A 96 -10.41 -14.68 12.57
C LEU A 96 -11.92 -14.96 12.62
N ALA A 97 -12.65 -14.21 13.46
CA ALA A 97 -14.11 -14.28 13.47
C ALA A 97 -14.71 -13.80 12.14
N THR A 98 -14.20 -12.68 11.60
CA THR A 98 -14.63 -12.15 10.31
C THR A 98 -14.39 -13.13 9.17
N LEU A 99 -13.22 -13.78 9.10
CA LEU A 99 -12.92 -14.79 8.08
C LEU A 99 -13.87 -16.00 8.17
N ALA A 100 -14.25 -16.43 9.38
CA ALA A 100 -15.25 -17.47 9.57
C ALA A 100 -16.63 -17.05 9.02
N GLN A 101 -17.03 -15.79 9.24
CA GLN A 101 -18.26 -15.24 8.67
C GLN A 101 -18.20 -15.20 7.14
N ILE A 102 -17.11 -14.66 6.57
CA ILE A 102 -16.86 -14.61 5.12
C ILE A 102 -16.96 -16.02 4.52
N LYS A 103 -16.38 -17.04 5.18
CA LYS A 103 -16.45 -18.44 4.74
C LYS A 103 -17.89 -18.92 4.55
N SER A 104 -18.78 -18.59 5.48
CA SER A 104 -20.19 -19.00 5.44
C SER A 104 -21.07 -18.16 4.51
N LYS A 105 -20.69 -16.91 4.23
CA LYS A 105 -21.48 -15.95 3.44
C LYS A 105 -21.47 -16.29 1.94
N LYS A 106 -22.62 -16.14 1.27
CA LYS A 106 -22.70 -16.21 -0.20
C LYS A 106 -22.50 -14.83 -0.81
N TYR A 107 -21.80 -14.77 -1.94
CA TYR A 107 -21.50 -13.53 -2.67
C TYR A 107 -22.04 -13.62 -4.10
N ALA A 108 -22.46 -12.48 -4.65
CA ALA A 108 -23.02 -12.42 -6.00
C ALA A 108 -21.94 -12.56 -7.09
N SER A 109 -20.72 -12.12 -6.77
CA SER A 109 -19.53 -12.20 -7.61
C SER A 109 -18.26 -12.43 -6.78
N ASP A 110 -17.19 -12.89 -7.45
CA ASP A 110 -15.86 -13.00 -6.84
C ASP A 110 -15.30 -11.63 -6.44
N TYR A 111 -15.69 -10.57 -7.17
CA TYR A 111 -15.36 -9.19 -6.80
C TYR A 111 -15.96 -8.77 -5.46
N ASP A 112 -17.22 -9.13 -5.17
CA ASP A 112 -17.84 -8.82 -3.88
C ASP A 112 -17.15 -9.56 -2.72
N LEU A 113 -16.69 -10.80 -2.96
CA LEU A 113 -15.86 -11.55 -2.01
C LEU A 113 -14.52 -10.85 -1.77
N HIS A 114 -13.85 -10.41 -2.85
CA HIS A 114 -12.59 -9.68 -2.76
C HIS A 114 -12.74 -8.38 -1.96
N ILE A 115 -13.80 -7.58 -2.19
CA ILE A 115 -14.06 -6.36 -1.41
C ILE A 115 -14.21 -6.68 0.07
N ASP A 116 -14.96 -7.72 0.43
CA ASP A 116 -15.21 -8.08 1.84
C ASP A 116 -13.92 -8.53 2.53
N LEU A 117 -13.11 -9.36 1.84
CA LEU A 117 -11.77 -9.74 2.30
C LEU A 117 -10.85 -8.53 2.46
N SER A 118 -10.76 -7.66 1.44
CA SER A 118 -9.93 -6.45 1.47
C SER A 118 -10.30 -5.56 2.66
N ARG A 119 -11.60 -5.33 2.86
CA ARG A 119 -12.10 -4.51 3.99
C ARG A 119 -11.84 -5.18 5.34
N ALA A 120 -11.99 -6.51 5.45
CA ALA A 120 -11.68 -7.23 6.68
C ALA A 120 -10.23 -7.02 7.11
N PHE A 121 -9.29 -7.22 6.18
CA PHE A 121 -7.88 -6.97 6.44
C PHE A 121 -7.57 -5.51 6.70
N LYS A 122 -8.17 -4.57 5.97
CA LYS A 122 -7.93 -3.14 6.20
C LYS A 122 -8.41 -2.63 7.56
N ARG A 123 -9.42 -3.25 8.18
CA ARG A 123 -9.87 -2.91 9.54
C ARG A 123 -8.88 -3.31 10.65
N LEU A 124 -7.90 -4.16 10.33
CA LEU A 124 -6.71 -4.34 11.17
C LEU A 124 -5.91 -3.04 11.30
N ASN A 125 -6.02 -2.13 10.31
CA ASN A 125 -5.31 -0.86 10.29
C ASN A 125 -3.79 -1.05 10.42
N ASP A 126 -3.24 -2.04 9.70
CA ASP A 126 -1.85 -2.45 9.74
C ASP A 126 -1.32 -2.65 8.32
N GLY A 127 -0.33 -1.85 7.94
CA GLY A 127 0.27 -1.86 6.60
C GLY A 127 1.04 -3.14 6.28
N HIS A 128 1.27 -4.00 7.27
CA HIS A 128 1.98 -5.27 7.10
C HIS A 128 1.03 -6.47 6.98
N VAL A 129 -0.29 -6.26 7.13
CA VAL A 129 -1.30 -7.31 7.00
C VAL A 129 -2.42 -6.85 6.08
N VAL A 130 -2.29 -7.21 4.81
CA VAL A 130 -3.22 -6.78 3.77
C VAL A 130 -3.74 -7.97 2.99
N TRP A 131 -4.92 -7.78 2.39
CA TRP A 131 -5.44 -8.62 1.32
C TRP A 131 -5.45 -7.81 0.03
N ILE A 132 -4.58 -8.20 -0.90
CA ILE A 132 -4.45 -7.59 -2.21
C ILE A 132 -4.63 -8.68 -3.27
N ASN A 133 -5.44 -8.41 -4.28
CA ASN A 133 -5.71 -9.33 -5.38
C ASN A 133 -5.45 -8.62 -6.71
N ARG A 134 -4.38 -9.03 -7.40
CA ARG A 134 -3.97 -8.52 -8.73
C ARG A 134 -5.05 -8.63 -9.81
N CYS A 135 -6.03 -9.51 -9.61
CA CYS A 135 -7.21 -9.61 -10.46
C CYS A 135 -8.05 -8.31 -10.48
N TYR A 136 -8.05 -7.57 -9.37
CA TYR A 136 -8.95 -6.45 -9.14
C TYR A 136 -8.19 -5.17 -8.75
N ASP A 137 -7.30 -5.28 -7.76
CA ASP A 137 -6.52 -4.15 -7.27
C ASP A 137 -5.54 -3.71 -8.36
N SER A 138 -5.69 -2.47 -8.79
CA SER A 138 -4.79 -1.81 -9.75
C SER A 138 -4.71 -2.44 -11.14
N ALA A 139 -5.55 -3.44 -11.42
CA ALA A 139 -5.79 -3.92 -12.78
C ALA A 139 -6.41 -2.82 -13.66
N PHE A 140 -7.31 -2.02 -13.07
CA PHE A 140 -7.73 -0.74 -13.62
C PHE A 140 -7.69 0.32 -12.52
N VAL A 141 -6.85 1.34 -12.70
CA VAL A 141 -6.73 2.45 -11.75
C VAL A 141 -7.61 3.61 -12.21
N ASN A 142 -8.43 4.14 -11.30
CA ASN A 142 -9.42 5.16 -11.60
C ASN A 142 -8.89 6.54 -11.21
N TYR A 143 -8.89 7.46 -12.15
CA TYR A 143 -8.28 8.77 -12.01
C TYR A 143 -9.30 9.92 -12.11
N LEU A 144 -9.05 10.98 -11.35
CA LEU A 144 -9.55 12.34 -11.58
C LEU A 144 -8.38 13.30 -11.82
N PRO A 145 -8.55 14.34 -12.65
CA PRO A 145 -7.51 15.31 -12.95
C PRO A 145 -7.43 16.44 -11.90
N ILE A 146 -8.16 16.29 -10.78
CA ILE A 146 -8.32 17.29 -9.72
C ILE A 146 -7.99 16.67 -8.36
N PRO A 147 -6.73 16.29 -8.10
CA PRO A 147 -6.28 15.97 -6.75
C PRO A 147 -6.68 17.05 -5.75
N LEU A 148 -6.87 16.65 -4.48
CA LEU A 148 -7.23 17.56 -3.41
C LEU A 148 -6.08 17.75 -2.43
N SER A 149 -5.92 18.95 -1.91
CA SER A 149 -4.96 19.26 -0.85
C SER A 149 -5.66 19.91 0.35
N LEU A 150 -5.12 19.67 1.54
CA LEU A 150 -5.53 20.36 2.76
C LEU A 150 -4.59 21.54 2.98
N ILE A 151 -5.11 22.76 2.87
CA ILE A 151 -4.31 23.99 2.98
C ILE A 151 -4.63 24.67 4.30
N THR A 152 -3.57 24.94 5.09
CA THR A 152 -3.64 25.74 6.32
C THR A 152 -3.46 27.21 5.98
N ALA A 153 -4.46 28.04 6.29
CA ALA A 153 -4.41 29.48 6.15
C ALA A 153 -3.56 30.14 7.27
N LYS A 154 -3.27 31.43 7.11
CA LYS A 154 -2.43 32.19 8.07
C LYS A 154 -3.02 32.27 9.48
N ASP A 155 -4.34 32.17 9.61
CA ASP A 155 -5.07 32.14 10.88
C ASP A 155 -5.11 30.75 11.52
N GLY A 156 -4.49 29.75 10.89
CA GLY A 156 -4.49 28.36 11.33
C GLY A 156 -5.69 27.54 10.86
N SER A 157 -6.68 28.13 10.19
CA SER A 157 -7.82 27.39 9.65
C SER A 157 -7.39 26.47 8.51
N GLN A 158 -7.96 25.26 8.43
CA GLN A 158 -7.66 24.30 7.38
C GLN A 158 -8.86 24.11 6.47
N ASN A 159 -8.63 24.15 5.16
CA ASN A 159 -9.68 23.98 4.16
C ASN A 159 -9.21 23.01 3.07
N VAL A 160 -10.15 22.28 2.50
CA VAL A 160 -9.88 21.40 1.37
C VAL A 160 -9.94 22.22 0.09
N HIS A 161 -8.93 22.09 -0.76
CA HIS A 161 -8.84 22.74 -2.05
C HIS A 161 -8.57 21.71 -3.14
N ILE A 162 -9.01 22.00 -4.37
CA ILE A 162 -8.39 21.37 -5.54
C ILE A 162 -6.93 21.82 -5.57
N SER A 163 -5.99 20.90 -5.66
CA SER A 163 -4.57 21.21 -5.56
C SER A 163 -4.18 22.31 -6.56
N PRO A 164 -3.45 23.37 -6.15
CA PRO A 164 -3.07 24.47 -7.03
C PRO A 164 -2.35 24.03 -8.31
N GLU A 165 -1.61 22.93 -8.24
CA GLU A 165 -0.87 22.33 -9.34
C GLU A 165 -1.66 21.29 -10.15
N ALA A 166 -2.91 21.01 -9.79
CA ALA A 166 -3.71 19.89 -10.32
C ALA A 166 -3.71 19.81 -11.85
N PHE A 167 -3.99 20.93 -12.53
CA PHE A 167 -4.05 20.95 -14.00
C PHE A 167 -2.70 20.67 -14.65
N THR A 168 -1.62 21.21 -14.10
CA THR A 168 -0.25 20.99 -14.61
C THR A 168 0.14 19.53 -14.48
N VAL A 169 -0.11 18.94 -13.31
CA VAL A 169 0.17 17.52 -13.04
C VAL A 169 -0.67 16.63 -13.95
N ALA A 170 -1.99 16.86 -14.02
CA ALA A 170 -2.89 16.05 -14.83
C ALA A 170 -2.60 16.16 -16.34
N THR A 171 -2.18 17.33 -16.83
CA THR A 171 -1.80 17.51 -18.24
C THR A 171 -0.53 16.74 -18.58
N ALA A 172 0.45 16.73 -17.68
CA ALA A 172 1.70 16.01 -17.88
C ALA A 172 1.50 14.48 -17.84
N GLU A 173 0.68 13.99 -16.90
CA GLU A 173 0.46 12.55 -16.69
C GLU A 173 -0.57 11.96 -17.66
N PHE A 174 -1.60 12.72 -18.04
CA PHE A 174 -2.70 12.25 -18.87
C PHE A 174 -2.88 13.07 -20.16
N PRO A 175 -1.82 13.23 -20.98
CA PRO A 175 -1.91 14.06 -22.18
C PRO A 175 -2.97 13.54 -23.17
N ASP A 176 -3.25 12.24 -23.16
CA ASP A 176 -4.26 11.60 -24.02
C ASP A 176 -5.68 11.62 -23.45
N GLN A 177 -5.91 12.11 -22.23
CA GLN A 177 -7.24 12.20 -21.60
C GLN A 177 -7.61 13.59 -21.10
N ILE A 178 -6.68 14.54 -21.02
CA ILE A 178 -6.97 15.88 -20.48
C ILE A 178 -8.17 16.55 -21.18
N GLN A 179 -8.27 16.41 -22.50
CA GLN A 179 -9.37 16.96 -23.30
C GLN A 179 -10.73 16.36 -22.92
N PHE A 180 -10.79 15.06 -22.63
CA PHE A 180 -12.03 14.41 -22.19
C PHE A 180 -12.58 15.06 -20.92
N TRP A 181 -11.72 15.38 -19.95
CA TRP A 181 -12.16 16.07 -18.72
C TRP A 181 -12.48 17.54 -18.96
N GLN A 182 -11.79 18.22 -19.86
CA GLN A 182 -12.15 19.57 -20.27
C GLN A 182 -13.57 19.63 -20.86
N ASP A 183 -13.92 18.65 -21.71
CA ASP A 183 -15.21 18.56 -22.38
C ASP A 183 -16.33 18.05 -21.44
N SER A 184 -15.97 17.33 -20.38
CA SER A 184 -16.90 16.85 -19.36
C SER A 184 -17.47 17.97 -18.48
N LEU A 185 -16.79 19.13 -18.43
CA LEU A 185 -17.29 20.30 -17.71
C LEU A 185 -18.48 20.92 -18.44
N LYS A 186 -19.55 21.20 -17.70
CA LYS A 186 -20.73 21.87 -18.23
C LYS A 186 -20.49 23.36 -18.42
N TRP A 187 -21.23 23.97 -19.34
CA TRP A 187 -21.23 25.43 -19.51
C TRP A 187 -21.53 26.13 -18.17
N PRO A 188 -20.80 27.21 -17.79
CA PRO A 188 -19.81 27.98 -18.57
C PRO A 188 -18.34 27.53 -18.41
N LEU A 189 -18.08 26.36 -17.80
CA LEU A 189 -16.75 25.83 -17.47
C LEU A 189 -16.18 24.86 -18.52
N THR A 190 -16.93 24.54 -19.58
CA THR A 190 -16.44 23.71 -20.70
C THR A 190 -15.10 24.24 -21.22
N GLY A 191 -14.10 23.37 -21.33
CA GLY A 191 -12.76 23.77 -21.76
C GLY A 191 -11.89 24.46 -20.71
N LYS A 192 -12.39 24.66 -19.48
CA LYS A 192 -11.73 25.50 -18.45
C LYS A 192 -11.30 24.72 -17.22
N LEU A 193 -10.81 23.50 -17.40
CA LEU A 193 -10.38 22.65 -16.28
C LEU A 193 -9.28 23.31 -15.43
N GLN A 194 -8.37 24.05 -16.07
CA GLN A 194 -7.34 24.83 -15.37
C GLN A 194 -7.92 25.84 -14.37
N SER A 195 -9.10 26.40 -14.63
CA SER A 195 -9.72 27.40 -13.75
C SER A 195 -10.18 26.82 -12.40
N LEU A 196 -10.18 25.50 -12.24
CA LEU A 196 -10.54 24.83 -11.00
C LEU A 196 -9.37 24.72 -10.02
N ALA A 197 -8.13 24.90 -10.49
CA ALA A 197 -6.93 24.80 -9.66
C ALA A 197 -6.99 25.81 -8.50
N GLY A 198 -6.70 25.35 -7.28
CA GLY A 198 -6.75 26.18 -6.06
C GLY A 198 -8.16 26.46 -5.53
N ALA A 199 -9.23 26.06 -6.25
CA ALA A 199 -10.60 26.32 -5.80
C ALA A 199 -10.88 25.63 -4.46
N LYS A 200 -11.52 26.37 -3.54
CA LYS A 200 -11.93 25.85 -2.23
C LYS A 200 -13.09 24.87 -2.42
N VAL A 201 -12.98 23.67 -1.88
CA VAL A 201 -14.03 22.66 -1.90
C VAL A 201 -14.93 22.86 -0.69
N LEU A 202 -16.19 23.21 -0.93
CA LEU A 202 -17.20 23.43 0.10
C LEU A 202 -17.98 22.17 0.40
N LEU A 203 -18.28 21.35 -0.63
CA LEU A 203 -18.98 20.07 -0.48
C LEU A 203 -18.42 19.02 -1.45
N ILE A 204 -18.39 17.76 -1.01
CA ILE A 204 -18.13 16.57 -1.82
C ILE A 204 -19.38 15.70 -1.78
N ASN A 205 -19.99 15.45 -2.92
CA ASN A 205 -21.25 14.70 -3.07
C ASN A 205 -22.36 15.23 -2.14
N GLY A 206 -22.45 16.57 -2.02
CA GLY A 206 -23.45 17.26 -1.20
C GLY A 206 -23.17 17.27 0.30
N ARG A 207 -22.03 16.74 0.76
CA ARG A 207 -21.64 16.67 2.18
C ARG A 207 -20.37 17.47 2.47
N PRO A 208 -20.14 17.94 3.72
CA PRO A 208 -18.87 18.52 4.13
C PRO A 208 -17.66 17.67 3.69
N PRO A 209 -16.54 18.28 3.25
CA PRO A 209 -15.42 17.53 2.69
C PRO A 209 -14.85 16.45 3.61
N PHE A 210 -14.80 16.73 4.93
CA PHE A 210 -14.27 15.77 5.91
C PHE A 210 -15.16 14.54 6.12
N ASP A 211 -16.43 14.56 5.72
CA ASP A 211 -17.25 13.34 5.70
C ASP A 211 -16.68 12.36 4.67
N ALA A 212 -16.32 12.84 3.48
CA ALA A 212 -15.69 12.01 2.45
C ALA A 212 -14.29 11.55 2.85
N VAL A 213 -13.51 12.40 3.53
CA VAL A 213 -12.21 12.02 4.08
C VAL A 213 -12.39 10.87 5.09
N ASN A 214 -13.33 11.00 6.02
CA ASN A 214 -13.56 9.99 7.06
C ASN A 214 -14.19 8.70 6.50
N ASP A 215 -15.06 8.79 5.51
CA ASP A 215 -15.60 7.63 4.79
C ASP A 215 -14.46 6.84 4.12
N ASN A 216 -13.50 7.53 3.52
CA ASN A 216 -12.32 6.91 2.94
C ASN A 216 -11.41 6.27 4.01
N VAL A 217 -11.22 6.92 5.16
CA VAL A 217 -10.45 6.37 6.29
C VAL A 217 -10.99 5.01 6.76
N ALA A 218 -12.30 4.81 6.71
CA ALA A 218 -12.94 3.55 7.09
C ALA A 218 -12.59 2.37 6.15
N ILE A 219 -12.11 2.65 4.93
CA ILE A 219 -11.81 1.64 3.91
C ILE A 219 -10.37 1.67 3.39
N ALA A 220 -9.53 2.60 3.85
CA ALA A 220 -8.14 2.74 3.42
C ALA A 220 -7.20 1.74 4.13
N GLY A 221 -7.39 1.49 5.42
CA GLY A 221 -6.53 0.62 6.23
C GLY A 221 -5.08 1.09 6.35
N SER A 222 -4.14 0.14 6.45
CA SER A 222 -2.67 0.31 6.38
C SER A 222 -1.97 1.07 7.50
N TYR A 223 -2.68 1.85 8.32
CA TYR A 223 -2.09 2.58 9.45
C TYR A 223 -3.02 2.57 10.63
N GLN A 224 -2.50 2.42 11.86
CA GLN A 224 -3.32 2.40 13.07
C GLN A 224 -3.96 3.76 13.35
N SER A 225 -3.20 4.84 13.13
CA SER A 225 -3.65 6.21 13.35
C SER A 225 -4.72 6.62 12.33
N PHE A 226 -5.87 7.07 12.84
CA PHE A 226 -6.95 7.65 12.04
C PHE A 226 -6.46 8.82 11.18
N ALA A 227 -5.70 9.76 11.77
CA ALA A 227 -5.20 10.94 11.09
C ALA A 227 -4.19 10.61 9.97
N THR A 228 -3.37 9.58 10.14
CA THR A 228 -2.48 9.12 9.07
C THR A 228 -3.27 8.66 7.84
N ARG A 229 -4.36 7.92 8.07
CA ARG A 229 -5.26 7.48 6.99
C ARG A 229 -5.96 8.67 6.33
N GLN A 230 -6.33 9.71 7.09
CA GLN A 230 -6.89 10.95 6.53
C GLN A 230 -5.91 11.62 5.56
N ASN A 231 -4.63 11.68 5.92
CA ASN A 231 -3.60 12.28 5.06
C ASN A 231 -3.47 11.57 3.71
N GLY A 232 -3.77 10.26 3.64
CA GLY A 232 -3.76 9.50 2.38
C GLY A 232 -4.86 9.91 1.39
N PHE A 233 -5.90 10.60 1.84
CA PHE A 233 -6.96 11.12 0.98
C PHE A 233 -6.46 12.21 0.03
N PHE A 234 -5.53 13.02 0.51
CA PHE A 234 -5.01 14.20 -0.16
C PHE A 234 -3.77 13.89 -1.00
N SER A 235 -3.51 14.74 -1.98
CA SER A 235 -2.30 14.67 -2.78
C SER A 235 -1.07 15.10 -1.98
N SER A 236 0.08 14.55 -2.36
CA SER A 236 1.36 14.84 -1.70
C SER A 236 2.53 14.50 -2.62
N TYR A 237 3.76 14.59 -2.09
CA TYR A 237 5.00 14.41 -2.83
C TYR A 237 5.87 13.38 -2.12
N GLN A 238 6.72 12.66 -2.88
CA GLN A 238 7.66 11.71 -2.32
C GLN A 238 9.00 11.76 -3.05
N ALA A 239 10.10 11.63 -2.30
CA ALA A 239 11.41 11.37 -2.87
C ALA A 239 11.58 9.87 -3.15
N THR A 240 11.97 9.51 -4.36
CA THR A 240 12.14 8.14 -4.82
C THR A 240 13.51 7.96 -5.47
N ALA A 241 13.88 6.72 -5.81
CA ALA A 241 15.12 6.48 -6.55
C ALA A 241 15.17 7.19 -7.92
N ALA A 242 14.01 7.39 -8.57
CA ALA A 242 13.90 8.06 -9.87
C ALA A 242 13.81 9.60 -9.77
N GLY A 243 13.88 10.16 -8.55
CA GLY A 243 13.69 11.59 -8.29
C GLY A 243 12.42 11.84 -7.48
N TRP A 244 11.72 12.93 -7.78
CA TRP A 244 10.51 13.32 -7.05
C TRP A 244 9.25 12.89 -7.79
N THR A 245 8.30 12.32 -7.07
CA THR A 245 7.03 11.87 -7.62
C THR A 245 5.84 12.57 -6.97
N TYR A 246 4.73 12.62 -7.72
CA TYR A 246 3.46 13.15 -7.23
C TYR A 246 2.52 12.01 -6.85
N LEU A 247 1.93 12.09 -5.67
CA LEU A 247 0.85 11.21 -5.23
C LEU A 247 -0.47 11.97 -5.38
N LEU A 248 -1.39 11.47 -6.22
CA LEU A 248 -2.69 12.12 -6.46
C LEU A 248 -3.64 12.07 -5.25
N GLY A 249 -3.38 11.18 -4.28
CA GLY A 249 -4.26 10.94 -3.13
C GLY A 249 -5.43 10.02 -3.44
N GLN A 250 -6.01 9.40 -2.41
CA GLN A 250 -7.08 8.39 -2.56
C GLN A 250 -8.39 8.98 -3.12
N PHE A 251 -8.58 10.31 -3.04
CA PHE A 251 -9.69 10.96 -3.74
C PHE A 251 -9.56 10.85 -5.26
N ALA A 252 -8.40 11.25 -5.80
CA ALA A 252 -8.20 11.35 -7.24
C ALA A 252 -7.63 10.09 -7.87
N GLN A 253 -7.18 9.11 -7.08
CA GLN A 253 -6.64 7.85 -7.56
C GLN A 253 -7.18 6.68 -6.73
N GLN A 254 -7.99 5.81 -7.36
CA GLN A 254 -8.62 4.65 -6.71
C GLN A 254 -8.19 3.35 -7.40
N SER A 255 -7.66 2.41 -6.63
CA SER A 255 -7.25 1.07 -7.11
C SER A 255 -8.44 0.18 -7.50
N LEU A 256 -9.63 0.50 -7.00
CA LEU A 256 -10.88 -0.18 -7.31
C LEU A 256 -11.89 0.81 -7.91
N PRO A 257 -12.74 0.39 -8.86
CA PRO A 257 -13.70 1.25 -9.54
C PRO A 257 -14.92 1.57 -8.66
N LEU A 258 -14.73 2.24 -7.53
CA LEU A 258 -15.78 2.44 -6.52
C LEU A 258 -16.79 3.53 -6.87
N SER A 259 -16.36 4.54 -7.63
CA SER A 259 -17.17 5.72 -7.98
C SER A 259 -17.11 6.01 -9.48
N ASP A 260 -18.21 6.49 -10.05
CA ASP A 260 -18.25 6.87 -11.48
C ASP A 260 -17.90 8.35 -11.68
N ASN A 261 -18.28 9.22 -10.75
CA ASN A 261 -18.07 10.65 -10.83
C ASN A 261 -17.81 11.24 -9.43
N ALA A 262 -17.16 12.40 -9.38
CA ALA A 262 -17.16 13.28 -8.22
C ALA A 262 -18.04 14.50 -8.48
N VAL A 263 -18.88 14.84 -7.49
CA VAL A 263 -19.69 16.07 -7.50
C VAL A 263 -19.13 17.02 -6.45
N LEU A 264 -18.56 18.14 -6.87
CA LEU A 264 -17.97 19.14 -5.97
C LEU A 264 -18.77 20.42 -6.00
N THR A 265 -19.10 20.97 -4.83
CA THR A 265 -19.46 22.39 -4.71
C THR A 265 -18.18 23.14 -4.35
N ILE A 266 -17.75 24.05 -5.23
CA ILE A 266 -16.48 24.75 -5.10
C ILE A 266 -16.67 26.26 -5.10
N GLN A 267 -15.68 26.97 -4.56
CA GLN A 267 -15.52 28.40 -4.75
C GLN A 267 -14.17 28.65 -5.43
N ARG A 268 -14.20 29.08 -6.70
CA ARG A 268 -12.98 29.42 -7.46
C ARG A 268 -12.31 30.66 -6.88
N GLU A 269 -11.00 30.75 -7.05
CA GLU A 269 -10.23 31.90 -6.54
C GLU A 269 -10.75 33.21 -7.16
N GLY A 270 -10.99 34.22 -6.32
CA GLY A 270 -11.57 35.51 -6.74
C GLY A 270 -13.07 35.50 -7.03
N HIS A 271 -13.76 34.35 -6.91
CA HIS A 271 -15.21 34.24 -7.10
C HIS A 271 -15.97 34.29 -5.77
N LEU A 272 -17.10 35.01 -5.74
CA LEU A 272 -17.95 35.14 -4.55
C LEU A 272 -18.97 34.00 -4.40
N LEU A 273 -19.46 33.47 -5.52
CA LEU A 273 -20.53 32.48 -5.55
C LEU A 273 -19.97 31.07 -5.72
N PRO A 274 -20.49 30.07 -4.99
CA PRO A 274 -20.19 28.68 -5.24
C PRO A 274 -20.68 28.18 -6.60
N GLU A 275 -19.96 27.23 -7.18
CA GLU A 275 -20.27 26.56 -8.44
C GLU A 275 -20.28 25.04 -8.22
N ILE A 276 -21.14 24.31 -8.92
CA ILE A 276 -21.18 22.84 -8.87
C ILE A 276 -20.44 22.29 -10.07
N VAL A 277 -19.43 21.46 -9.82
CA VAL A 277 -18.64 20.75 -10.82
C VAL A 277 -18.91 19.25 -10.71
N ILE A 278 -19.16 18.60 -11.85
CA ILE A 278 -19.28 17.15 -11.94
C ILE A 278 -18.18 16.67 -12.88
N LEU A 279 -17.30 15.81 -12.39
CA LEU A 279 -16.23 15.23 -13.19
C LEU A 279 -16.27 13.70 -13.13
N PRO A 280 -16.24 13.02 -14.29
CA PRO A 280 -16.17 11.57 -14.35
C PRO A 280 -14.77 11.06 -14.01
N TYR A 281 -14.72 9.97 -13.24
CA TYR A 281 -13.50 9.16 -13.13
C TYR A 281 -13.22 8.45 -14.46
N ARG A 282 -11.94 8.24 -14.76
CA ARG A 282 -11.51 7.43 -15.90
C ARG A 282 -10.60 6.30 -15.44
N SER A 283 -10.89 5.09 -15.89
CA SER A 283 -10.13 3.90 -15.51
C SER A 283 -9.07 3.60 -16.57
N ARG A 284 -7.79 3.63 -16.18
CA ARG A 284 -6.66 3.22 -17.01
C ARG A 284 -6.32 1.77 -16.70
N ILE A 285 -6.16 0.93 -17.72
CA ILE A 285 -5.64 -0.43 -17.54
C ILE A 285 -4.20 -0.38 -17.01
N GLY A 286 -3.88 -1.24 -16.03
CA GLY A 286 -2.53 -1.39 -15.49
C GLY A 286 -1.58 -2.02 -16.50
N SER A 287 -0.31 -1.61 -16.50
CA SER A 287 0.72 -2.10 -17.42
C SER A 287 1.05 -3.59 -17.23
N ALA A 288 0.86 -4.11 -16.01
CA ALA A 288 1.07 -5.52 -15.67
C ALA A 288 -0.07 -6.45 -16.13
N ILE A 289 -1.18 -5.91 -16.64
CA ILE A 289 -2.34 -6.72 -17.03
C ILE A 289 -2.09 -7.41 -18.37
N LYS A 290 -2.16 -8.74 -18.33
CA LYS A 290 -2.04 -9.58 -19.51
C LYS A 290 -3.28 -9.43 -20.40
N PRO A 291 -3.10 -9.48 -21.73
CA PRO A 291 -4.20 -9.39 -22.68
C PRO A 291 -5.33 -10.39 -22.40
N PHE A 292 -6.56 -9.98 -22.67
CA PHE A 292 -7.77 -10.79 -22.53
C PHE A 292 -8.81 -10.35 -23.56
N THR A 293 -9.79 -11.21 -23.84
CA THR A 293 -10.88 -10.96 -24.80
C THR A 293 -12.27 -11.10 -24.19
N ASP A 294 -12.37 -11.71 -23.01
CA ASP A 294 -13.61 -12.06 -22.31
C ASP A 294 -13.30 -12.28 -20.81
N GLY A 295 -14.33 -12.54 -19.99
CA GLY A 295 -14.16 -12.75 -18.55
C GLY A 295 -13.37 -14.01 -18.22
N LYS A 296 -13.45 -15.04 -19.06
CA LYS A 296 -12.75 -16.31 -18.86
C LYS A 296 -11.23 -16.15 -19.04
N SER A 297 -10.81 -15.49 -20.12
CA SER A 297 -9.42 -15.17 -20.42
C SER A 297 -8.86 -14.12 -19.45
N PHE A 298 -9.67 -13.14 -19.03
CA PHE A 298 -9.28 -12.20 -17.97
C PHE A 298 -8.90 -12.94 -16.69
N PHE A 299 -9.79 -13.83 -16.22
CA PHE A 299 -9.57 -14.62 -15.01
C PHE A 299 -8.37 -15.57 -15.15
N ALA A 300 -8.28 -16.30 -16.27
CA ALA A 300 -7.20 -17.25 -16.49
C ALA A 300 -5.81 -16.59 -16.56
N ASN A 301 -5.72 -15.41 -17.18
CA ASN A 301 -4.44 -14.76 -17.43
C ASN A 301 -3.96 -13.90 -16.25
N ASN A 302 -4.88 -13.29 -15.50
CA ASN A 302 -4.55 -12.26 -14.51
C ASN A 302 -4.88 -12.64 -13.06
N CYS A 303 -5.74 -13.65 -12.83
CA CYS A 303 -6.30 -13.90 -11.48
C CYS A 303 -5.84 -15.23 -10.87
N ARG A 304 -5.40 -16.20 -11.68
CA ARG A 304 -4.97 -17.51 -11.17
C ARG A 304 -3.56 -17.47 -10.60
N ALA A 305 -3.39 -18.10 -9.43
CA ALA A 305 -2.08 -18.42 -8.91
C ALA A 305 -1.31 -19.29 -9.91
N VAL A 306 -0.04 -18.94 -10.13
CA VAL A 306 0.91 -19.69 -10.95
C VAL A 306 1.90 -20.41 -10.03
N PRO A 307 2.74 -21.34 -10.52
CA PRO A 307 3.74 -21.99 -9.66
C PRO A 307 4.65 -20.99 -8.90
N ALA A 308 4.96 -19.84 -9.52
CA ALA A 308 5.72 -18.76 -8.90
C ALA A 308 4.94 -17.88 -7.90
N THR A 309 3.62 -18.11 -7.71
CA THR A 309 2.81 -17.40 -6.69
C THR A 309 3.13 -17.89 -5.27
N ASN A 310 3.58 -19.14 -5.13
CA ASN A 310 4.04 -19.67 -3.85
C ASN A 310 5.49 -19.25 -3.58
N GLY A 311 5.93 -19.37 -2.32
CA GLY A 311 7.33 -19.18 -1.96
C GLY A 311 8.26 -20.13 -2.71
N GLN A 312 9.47 -19.67 -2.99
CA GLN A 312 10.52 -20.46 -3.63
C GLN A 312 11.31 -21.25 -2.59
N ASP A 313 11.57 -22.53 -2.87
CA ASP A 313 12.60 -23.30 -2.18
C ASP A 313 13.96 -23.02 -2.86
N ILE A 314 14.77 -22.17 -2.23
CA ILE A 314 16.08 -21.78 -2.74
C ILE A 314 17.14 -22.87 -2.59
N TYR A 315 16.84 -23.95 -1.86
CA TYR A 315 17.73 -25.09 -1.64
C TYR A 315 17.33 -26.34 -2.45
N ALA A 316 16.26 -26.25 -3.25
CA ALA A 316 15.82 -27.36 -4.09
C ALA A 316 16.89 -27.76 -5.11
N SER A 317 17.23 -29.04 -5.16
CA SER A 317 18.30 -29.59 -6.01
C SER A 317 17.89 -29.88 -7.47
N SER A 318 16.62 -29.69 -7.83
CA SER A 318 16.10 -30.00 -9.18
C SER A 318 15.83 -28.75 -10.01
N ILE A 319 16.46 -28.70 -11.19
CA ILE A 319 16.38 -27.61 -12.20
C ILE A 319 14.93 -27.33 -12.67
N SER A 320 14.00 -28.27 -12.51
CA SER A 320 12.59 -28.11 -12.91
C SER A 320 11.73 -27.25 -11.97
N ALA A 321 12.25 -26.83 -10.81
CA ALA A 321 11.59 -25.87 -9.93
C ALA A 321 11.95 -24.40 -10.25
N PHE A 322 12.88 -24.16 -11.19
CA PHE A 322 13.50 -22.87 -11.42
C PHE A 322 13.24 -22.36 -12.84
N SER A 323 12.38 -21.36 -12.95
CA SER A 323 12.39 -20.47 -14.13
C SER A 323 11.93 -19.06 -13.79
N ALA A 324 12.14 -18.65 -12.55
CA ALA A 324 12.11 -17.25 -12.19
C ALA A 324 13.56 -16.92 -11.80
N PRO A 325 14.29 -16.09 -12.58
CA PRO A 325 15.61 -15.59 -12.20
C PRO A 325 15.61 -15.12 -10.74
N GLU A 326 16.77 -15.08 -10.09
CA GLU A 326 16.87 -14.44 -8.76
C GLU A 326 16.40 -12.97 -8.78
N ASP A 327 16.42 -12.36 -9.98
CA ASP A 327 15.89 -11.04 -10.34
C ASP A 327 14.42 -11.03 -10.82
N SER A 328 13.70 -12.15 -10.69
CA SER A 328 12.26 -12.17 -11.01
C SER A 328 11.49 -11.42 -9.94
N GLU A 329 10.70 -10.42 -10.34
CA GLU A 329 9.88 -9.63 -9.44
C GLU A 329 8.98 -10.54 -8.59
N ARG A 330 9.16 -10.48 -7.27
CA ARG A 330 8.30 -11.22 -6.36
C ARG A 330 6.91 -10.61 -6.40
N PRO A 331 5.82 -11.41 -6.38
CA PRO A 331 4.48 -10.86 -6.44
C PRO A 331 4.13 -9.82 -5.35
N VAL A 332 4.84 -9.83 -4.22
CA VAL A 332 4.68 -8.85 -3.14
C VAL A 332 5.34 -7.50 -3.44
N GLU A 333 6.41 -7.47 -4.23
CA GLU A 333 7.23 -6.26 -4.48
C GLU A 333 6.45 -5.15 -5.19
N GLU A 334 5.50 -5.51 -6.05
CA GLU A 334 4.61 -4.56 -6.75
C GLU A 334 3.81 -3.67 -5.79
N PHE A 335 3.55 -4.15 -4.57
CA PHE A 335 2.74 -3.45 -3.58
C PHE A 335 3.56 -2.85 -2.44
N GLN A 336 4.86 -3.15 -2.38
CA GLN A 336 5.76 -2.61 -1.36
C GLN A 336 6.00 -1.13 -1.61
N GLN A 337 5.75 -0.27 -0.63
CA GLN A 337 5.88 1.18 -0.81
C GLN A 337 7.30 1.73 -0.52
N GLN A 338 8.32 0.97 -0.91
CA GLN A 338 9.73 1.33 -0.70
C GLN A 338 10.50 1.37 -2.01
N THR A 339 11.72 1.90 -2.00
CA THR A 339 12.65 1.67 -3.13
C THR A 339 12.90 0.17 -3.28
N PRO A 340 12.83 -0.41 -4.49
CA PRO A 340 13.04 -1.84 -4.71
C PRO A 340 14.36 -2.35 -4.12
N VAL A 341 14.30 -3.50 -3.45
CA VAL A 341 15.44 -4.16 -2.81
C VAL A 341 15.60 -5.56 -3.43
N PRO A 342 16.80 -5.94 -3.92
CA PRO A 342 17.05 -7.29 -4.41
C PRO A 342 16.69 -8.36 -3.38
N ALA A 343 16.11 -9.48 -3.82
CA ALA A 343 15.64 -10.52 -2.90
C ALA A 343 16.75 -11.06 -1.99
N SER A 344 17.98 -11.20 -2.51
CA SER A 344 19.16 -11.65 -1.76
C SER A 344 19.59 -10.68 -0.64
N VAL A 345 19.39 -9.37 -0.86
CA VAL A 345 19.61 -8.35 0.17
C VAL A 345 18.46 -8.36 1.17
N ALA A 346 17.22 -8.46 0.68
CA ALA A 346 16.02 -8.44 1.52
C ALA A 346 15.95 -9.60 2.52
N ARG A 347 16.47 -10.78 2.17
CA ARG A 347 16.52 -11.95 3.07
C ARG A 347 17.50 -11.79 4.24
N LYS A 348 18.54 -10.96 4.06
CA LYS A 348 19.65 -10.81 5.02
C LYS A 348 19.47 -9.67 6.02
N HIS A 349 18.44 -8.85 5.83
CA HIS A 349 18.22 -7.67 6.67
C HIS A 349 16.79 -7.60 7.18
N PRO A 350 16.57 -7.21 8.44
CA PRO A 350 15.23 -6.90 8.93
C PRO A 350 14.63 -5.72 8.15
N ILE A 351 13.50 -5.97 7.49
CA ILE A 351 12.79 -4.99 6.66
C ILE A 351 11.37 -4.80 7.22
N ASN A 352 10.96 -3.55 7.32
CA ASN A 352 9.60 -3.19 7.71
C ASN A 352 9.00 -2.23 6.68
N VAL A 353 8.04 -2.72 5.89
CA VAL A 353 7.56 -2.04 4.69
C VAL A 353 6.07 -2.23 4.56
N ILE A 354 5.37 -1.12 4.37
CA ILE A 354 3.93 -1.16 4.13
C ILE A 354 3.64 -1.76 2.74
N LEU A 355 2.54 -2.49 2.67
CA LEU A 355 1.93 -2.93 1.44
C LEU A 355 0.72 -2.05 1.14
N ASP A 356 0.65 -1.49 -0.07
CA ASP A 356 -0.49 -0.70 -0.53
C ASP A 356 -0.84 -1.05 -1.97
N THR A 357 -2.13 -0.97 -2.28
CA THR A 357 -2.68 -1.09 -3.64
C THR A 357 -2.44 0.17 -4.46
N GLN A 358 -2.12 1.31 -3.83
CA GLN A 358 -1.67 2.49 -4.56
C GLN A 358 -0.36 2.13 -5.29
N PRO A 359 -0.31 2.20 -6.64
CA PRO A 359 0.97 2.09 -7.32
C PRO A 359 1.90 3.17 -6.79
N LEU A 360 3.20 2.87 -6.68
CA LEU A 360 4.27 3.77 -6.21
C LEU A 360 4.52 5.01 -7.13
N SER A 361 3.55 5.32 -7.99
CA SER A 361 3.41 6.39 -8.96
C SER A 361 4.28 6.29 -10.22
N ASP A 362 3.60 6.32 -11.36
CA ASP A 362 4.13 6.72 -12.67
C ASP A 362 3.91 8.23 -12.93
N VAL A 363 3.34 8.96 -11.96
CA VAL A 363 2.93 10.36 -12.15
C VAL A 363 4.17 11.25 -12.20
N VAL A 364 4.57 11.60 -13.42
CA VAL A 364 5.69 12.50 -13.68
C VAL A 364 5.45 13.82 -12.98
N LEU A 365 6.32 14.16 -12.03
CA LEU A 365 6.28 15.46 -11.39
C LEU A 365 6.86 16.51 -12.35
N PRO A 366 6.10 17.56 -12.73
CA PRO A 366 6.66 18.68 -13.48
C PRO A 366 7.94 19.21 -12.81
N PRO A 367 9.04 19.46 -13.56
CA PRO A 367 10.32 19.87 -12.97
C PRO A 367 10.24 21.12 -12.08
N THR A 368 9.28 22.00 -12.35
CA THR A 368 9.01 23.20 -11.55
C THR A 368 8.50 22.92 -10.13
N LEU A 369 8.02 21.70 -9.86
CA LEU A 369 7.54 21.24 -8.56
C LEU A 369 8.58 20.40 -7.81
N ALA A 370 9.75 20.15 -8.41
CA ALA A 370 10.88 19.54 -7.71
C ALA A 370 11.73 20.61 -6.99
N PRO A 371 12.48 20.26 -5.94
CA PRO A 371 13.37 21.20 -5.27
C PRO A 371 14.41 21.78 -6.23
N GLY A 372 14.46 23.12 -6.32
CA GLY A 372 15.44 23.83 -7.16
C GLY A 372 16.82 24.04 -6.51
N LEU A 373 17.05 23.51 -5.29
CA LEU A 373 18.34 23.59 -4.60
C LEU A 373 19.25 22.45 -5.07
N PRO A 374 20.58 22.69 -5.20
CA PRO A 374 21.52 21.62 -5.52
C PRO A 374 21.57 20.60 -4.38
N ALA A 375 21.55 19.32 -4.73
CA ALA A 375 21.71 18.23 -3.77
C ALA A 375 23.15 18.22 -3.23
N ALA A 376 23.31 18.09 -1.92
CA ALA A 376 24.61 18.02 -1.26
C ALA A 376 25.27 16.64 -1.49
N PRO A 377 26.61 16.56 -1.46
CA PRO A 377 27.34 15.28 -1.49
C PRO A 377 26.82 14.29 -0.45
N GLY A 378 26.65 13.03 -0.85
CA GLY A 378 26.00 11.99 -0.05
C GLY A 378 24.52 11.79 -0.38
N SER A 379 23.92 12.64 -1.21
CA SER A 379 22.59 12.36 -1.78
C SER A 379 22.61 11.13 -2.68
N ARG A 380 21.63 10.25 -2.49
CA ARG A 380 21.53 8.95 -3.16
C ARG A 380 20.06 8.53 -3.23
N ASN A 381 19.56 8.23 -4.44
CA ASN A 381 18.23 7.66 -4.65
C ASN A 381 17.14 8.42 -3.85
N ALA A 382 16.42 7.74 -2.95
CA ALA A 382 15.37 8.34 -2.13
C ALA A 382 15.87 9.18 -0.93
N ALA A 383 17.18 9.28 -0.70
CA ALA A 383 17.80 10.13 0.33
C ALA A 383 18.47 11.35 -0.32
N GLN A 384 17.84 12.51 -0.21
CA GLN A 384 18.32 13.76 -0.80
C GLN A 384 18.66 14.78 0.29
N PHE A 385 19.84 15.38 0.22
CA PHE A 385 20.32 16.36 1.18
C PHE A 385 20.36 17.75 0.56
N TYR A 386 19.85 18.76 1.27
CA TYR A 386 19.86 20.15 0.81
C TYR A 386 20.28 21.09 1.94
N LEU A 387 21.05 22.13 1.61
CA LEU A 387 21.25 23.27 2.50
C LEU A 387 20.30 24.38 2.07
N LEU A 388 19.47 24.87 2.99
CA LEU A 388 18.57 25.97 2.70
C LEU A 388 19.34 27.28 2.51
N LYS A 389 18.68 28.26 1.87
CA LYS A 389 19.28 29.58 1.55
C LYS A 389 19.71 30.39 2.79
N ASP A 390 19.28 29.99 3.98
CA ASP A 390 19.73 30.60 5.25
C ASP A 390 21.17 30.20 5.64
N GLY A 391 21.76 29.22 4.94
CA GLY A 391 23.11 28.70 5.21
C GLY A 391 23.24 27.95 6.54
N LYS A 392 22.13 27.64 7.21
CA LYS A 392 22.12 27.06 8.57
C LYS A 392 21.26 25.81 8.68
N THR A 393 20.20 25.71 7.88
CA THR A 393 19.24 24.61 7.93
C THR A 393 19.57 23.57 6.88
N GLY A 394 20.04 22.40 7.34
CA GLY A 394 20.11 21.22 6.50
C GLY A 394 18.75 20.53 6.40
N VAL A 395 18.47 19.93 5.26
CA VAL A 395 17.28 19.09 5.03
C VAL A 395 17.74 17.74 4.52
N LEU A 396 17.28 16.67 5.17
CA LEU A 396 17.29 15.30 4.64
C LEU A 396 15.86 14.97 4.22
N ALA A 397 15.59 14.97 2.92
CA ALA A 397 14.38 14.39 2.37
C ALA A 397 14.61 12.90 2.15
N LEU A 398 13.94 12.06 2.94
CA LEU A 398 14.13 10.62 2.99
C LEU A 398 12.82 9.91 2.69
N GLY A 399 12.58 9.62 1.41
CA GLY A 399 11.33 9.00 0.98
C GLY A 399 11.32 7.46 1.07
N SER A 400 12.42 6.83 1.49
CA SER A 400 12.52 5.38 1.73
C SER A 400 13.70 5.08 2.65
N PHE A 401 13.56 4.11 3.57
CA PHE A 401 14.68 3.51 4.34
C PHE A 401 15.32 2.33 3.60
N SER A 402 15.04 2.19 2.31
CA SER A 402 15.56 1.14 1.44
C SER A 402 16.28 1.71 0.24
N ASP A 403 17.21 0.89 -0.26
CA ASP A 403 18.04 1.10 -1.43
C ASP A 403 18.42 -0.28 -1.98
N SER A 404 18.83 -0.34 -3.25
CA SER A 404 19.33 -1.57 -3.84
C SER A 404 20.64 -2.05 -3.23
N ASN A 405 21.38 -1.17 -2.54
CA ASN A 405 22.60 -1.52 -1.82
C ASN A 405 22.58 -0.98 -0.38
N TYR A 406 22.52 -1.91 0.58
CA TYR A 406 22.39 -1.61 2.01
C TYR A 406 23.56 -0.78 2.56
N ASP A 407 24.82 -1.23 2.38
CA ASP A 407 25.98 -0.54 2.95
C ASP A 407 26.21 0.84 2.30
N ALA A 408 26.06 0.93 0.97
CA ALA A 408 26.17 2.20 0.26
C ALA A 408 25.12 3.20 0.74
N PHE A 409 23.91 2.73 1.05
CA PHE A 409 22.85 3.57 1.60
C PHE A 409 23.20 4.08 3.00
N LEU A 410 23.58 3.22 3.94
CA LEU A 410 23.97 3.65 5.29
C LEU A 410 25.16 4.63 5.25
N ASN A 411 26.17 4.37 4.42
CA ASN A 411 27.30 5.28 4.23
C ASN A 411 26.87 6.63 3.65
N SER A 412 25.94 6.64 2.69
CA SER A 412 25.41 7.87 2.10
C SER A 412 24.70 8.75 3.13
N LEU A 413 23.99 8.15 4.09
CA LEU A 413 23.33 8.87 5.19
C LEU A 413 24.34 9.61 6.05
N LEU A 414 25.46 8.96 6.41
CA LEU A 414 26.54 9.59 7.17
C LEU A 414 27.23 10.69 6.35
N GLN A 415 27.59 10.40 5.10
CA GLN A 415 28.27 11.36 4.22
C GLN A 415 27.42 12.62 4.01
N GLY A 416 26.11 12.47 3.77
CA GLY A 416 25.19 13.58 3.56
C GLY A 416 25.11 14.50 4.78
N LEU A 417 24.95 13.93 5.97
CA LEU A 417 24.88 14.71 7.21
C LEU A 417 26.21 15.41 7.53
N VAL A 418 27.35 14.74 7.31
CA VAL A 418 28.69 15.35 7.47
C VAL A 418 28.89 16.47 6.46
N SER A 419 28.42 16.30 5.21
CA SER A 419 28.51 17.33 4.18
C SER A 419 27.69 18.57 4.53
N LEU A 420 26.46 18.41 5.02
CA LEU A 420 25.65 19.53 5.49
C LEU A 420 26.35 20.29 6.62
N LYS A 421 26.96 19.56 7.56
CA LYS A 421 27.74 20.13 8.67
C LYS A 421 28.94 20.93 8.17
N SER A 422 29.71 20.39 7.23
CA SER A 422 30.87 21.09 6.67
C SER A 422 30.48 22.33 5.87
N GLN A 423 29.27 22.37 5.32
CA GLN A 423 28.71 23.53 4.63
C GLN A 423 28.05 24.56 5.59
N GLY A 424 28.07 24.33 6.90
CA GLY A 424 27.61 25.28 7.92
C GLY A 424 26.25 24.97 8.55
N ALA A 425 25.64 23.82 8.25
CA ALA A 425 24.36 23.45 8.86
C ALA A 425 24.50 23.28 10.39
N THR A 426 23.68 24.01 11.13
CA THR A 426 23.61 23.95 12.61
C THR A 426 22.32 23.32 13.12
N GLN A 427 21.33 23.16 12.24
CA GLN A 427 20.03 22.55 12.49
C GLN A 427 19.63 21.67 11.31
N LEU A 428 18.74 20.71 11.57
CA LEU A 428 18.36 19.67 10.60
C LEU A 428 16.85 19.48 10.55
N VAL A 429 16.30 19.43 9.34
CA VAL A 429 14.97 18.89 9.06
C VAL A 429 15.14 17.50 8.47
N VAL A 430 14.53 16.49 9.09
CA VAL A 430 14.43 15.14 8.53
C VAL A 430 13.00 14.94 8.06
N ASP A 431 12.80 15.03 6.74
CA ASP A 431 11.51 14.85 6.10
C ASP A 431 11.34 13.39 5.68
N VAL A 432 10.43 12.68 6.35
CA VAL A 432 10.04 11.29 6.06
C VAL A 432 8.61 11.22 5.56
N THR A 433 8.09 12.32 5.01
CA THR A 433 6.75 12.37 4.39
C THR A 433 6.63 11.30 3.31
N ASN A 434 5.55 10.52 3.36
CA ASN A 434 5.30 9.40 2.45
C ASN A 434 6.35 8.28 2.43
N ASN A 435 7.28 8.24 3.38
CA ASN A 435 8.21 7.13 3.48
C ASN A 435 7.45 5.82 3.81
N GLY A 436 7.51 4.82 2.94
CA GLY A 436 6.79 3.56 3.11
C GLY A 436 7.55 2.50 3.93
N GLY A 437 8.69 2.86 4.51
CA GLY A 437 9.50 1.99 5.33
C GLY A 437 10.82 1.59 4.68
N GLY A 438 11.37 0.46 5.14
CA GLY A 438 12.61 -0.11 4.62
C GLY A 438 13.42 -0.87 5.66
N PHE A 439 14.74 -0.80 5.56
CA PHE A 439 15.63 -1.49 6.49
C PHE A 439 15.50 -0.92 7.91
N ILE A 440 15.17 -1.78 8.88
CA ILE A 440 15.05 -1.38 10.30
C ILE A 440 16.39 -0.86 10.81
N CYS A 441 17.48 -1.53 10.44
CA CYS A 441 18.82 -1.13 10.86
C CYS A 441 19.30 0.20 10.24
N ALA A 442 18.76 0.61 9.09
CA ALA A 442 19.03 1.95 8.56
C ALA A 442 18.41 3.05 9.44
N ALA A 443 17.23 2.82 10.01
CA ALA A 443 16.61 3.74 10.96
C ALA A 443 17.41 3.83 12.27
N HIS A 444 17.91 2.69 12.77
CA HIS A 444 18.81 2.65 13.93
C HIS A 444 20.12 3.39 13.66
N TRP A 445 20.72 3.16 12.50
CA TRP A 445 21.92 3.85 12.04
C TRP A 445 21.69 5.37 11.99
N LEU A 446 20.63 5.82 11.31
CA LEU A 446 20.30 7.24 11.19
C LEU A 446 20.09 7.91 12.56
N HIS A 447 19.34 7.26 13.44
CA HIS A 447 19.15 7.74 14.81
C HIS A 447 20.51 7.89 15.51
N ARG A 448 21.36 6.86 15.43
CA ARG A 448 22.64 6.79 16.12
C ARG A 448 23.67 7.81 15.61
N ILE A 449 23.71 8.12 14.31
CA ILE A 449 24.63 9.13 13.75
C ILE A 449 24.14 10.57 13.99
N ILE A 450 22.83 10.81 14.05
CA ILE A 450 22.29 12.16 14.33
C ILE A 450 22.56 12.54 15.78
N ILE A 451 22.20 11.68 16.75
CA ILE A 451 22.18 12.07 18.17
C ILE A 451 23.33 11.54 19.02
N GLY A 452 24.17 10.65 18.48
CA GLY A 452 25.31 10.06 19.20
C GLY A 452 24.93 8.92 20.16
N PRO A 453 25.89 8.37 20.93
CA PRO A 453 25.64 7.27 21.86
C PRO A 453 24.85 7.76 23.08
N LYS A 454 23.71 7.12 23.35
CA LYS A 454 22.87 7.36 24.53
C LYS A 454 22.25 6.05 25.02
N SER A 455 21.70 6.06 26.22
CA SER A 455 20.83 4.97 26.72
C SER A 455 19.62 4.70 25.82
N THR A 456 19.21 5.66 24.98
CA THR A 456 18.13 5.53 24.01
C THR A 456 18.59 5.04 22.64
N THR A 457 19.89 4.82 22.42
CA THR A 457 20.45 4.34 21.14
C THR A 457 21.38 3.15 21.28
N VAL A 458 21.87 2.86 22.49
CA VAL A 458 22.80 1.78 22.83
C VAL A 458 22.22 0.96 23.99
N PRO A 459 22.12 -0.38 23.88
CA PRO A 459 22.55 -1.21 22.74
C PRO A 459 21.64 -1.10 21.51
N GLN A 460 20.42 -0.58 21.65
CA GLN A 460 19.47 -0.42 20.55
C GLN A 460 18.54 0.76 20.75
N ALA A 461 17.90 1.20 19.66
CA ALA A 461 17.00 2.36 19.64
C ALA A 461 15.58 2.07 20.16
N GLY A 462 15.45 1.25 21.21
CA GLY A 462 14.17 0.97 21.87
C GLY A 462 13.23 0.02 21.12
N LEU A 463 13.73 -0.78 20.18
CA LEU A 463 12.98 -1.90 19.57
C LEU A 463 13.37 -3.19 20.29
N ASP A 464 12.59 -3.56 21.31
CA ASP A 464 12.67 -4.91 21.87
C ASP A 464 11.84 -5.86 21.02
N THR A 465 12.47 -6.91 20.50
CA THR A 465 11.82 -7.86 19.60
C THR A 465 11.40 -9.13 20.33
N GLU A 466 10.21 -9.60 20.01
CA GLU A 466 9.74 -10.96 20.28
C GLU A 466 9.11 -11.51 19.01
N ALA A 467 9.25 -12.81 18.76
CA ALA A 467 8.58 -13.48 17.65
C ALA A 467 7.33 -14.20 18.14
N ARG A 468 6.22 -14.12 17.42
CA ARG A 468 5.04 -14.91 17.73
C ARG A 468 5.32 -16.39 17.51
N ASN A 469 4.96 -17.21 18.49
CA ASN A 469 5.44 -18.58 18.64
C ASN A 469 4.34 -19.60 18.37
N GLY A 470 3.79 -19.54 17.15
CA GLY A 470 2.76 -20.48 16.69
C GLY A 470 3.33 -21.87 16.36
N PRO A 471 2.47 -22.90 16.22
CA PRO A 471 2.92 -24.28 15.95
C PRO A 471 3.79 -24.41 14.68
N LEU A 472 3.44 -23.71 13.61
CA LEU A 472 4.20 -23.76 12.36
C LEU A 472 5.57 -23.09 12.49
N ALA A 473 5.68 -21.96 13.21
CA ALA A 473 6.96 -21.31 13.50
C ALA A 473 7.92 -22.25 14.25
N GLN A 474 7.40 -22.97 15.26
CA GLN A 474 8.18 -23.96 16.00
C GLN A 474 8.63 -25.13 15.11
N LEU A 475 7.78 -25.59 14.21
CA LEU A 475 8.15 -26.65 13.26
C LEU A 475 9.24 -26.20 12.28
N ILE A 476 9.19 -24.94 11.82
CA ILE A 476 10.23 -24.36 10.95
C ILE A 476 11.58 -24.35 11.69
N VAL A 477 11.64 -23.81 12.90
CA VAL A 477 12.88 -23.78 13.70
C VAL A 477 13.40 -25.19 13.95
N LYS A 478 12.51 -26.13 14.30
CA LYS A 478 12.87 -27.54 14.50
C LYS A 478 13.45 -28.21 13.24
N GLU A 479 12.89 -27.91 12.08
CA GLU A 479 13.40 -28.45 10.82
C GLU A 479 14.78 -27.89 10.50
N ILE A 480 15.00 -26.59 10.73
CA ILE A 480 16.31 -25.94 10.57
C ILE A 480 17.35 -26.60 11.48
N ILE A 481 17.10 -26.72 12.79
CA ILE A 481 18.09 -27.26 13.74
C ILE A 481 18.35 -28.75 13.54
N ASN A 482 17.33 -29.54 13.17
CA ASN A 482 17.47 -31.00 13.09
C ASN A 482 18.00 -31.48 11.73
N LYS A 483 17.74 -30.74 10.65
CA LYS A 483 18.08 -31.16 9.30
C LYS A 483 18.97 -30.18 8.54
N ASN A 484 19.38 -29.09 9.19
CA ASN A 484 20.15 -28.02 8.56
C ASN A 484 19.43 -27.49 7.30
N ALA A 485 18.11 -27.30 7.40
CA ALA A 485 17.24 -26.91 6.27
C ALA A 485 17.46 -25.47 5.77
N ASP A 486 18.32 -24.69 6.43
CA ASP A 486 18.70 -23.32 6.05
C ASP A 486 20.22 -23.12 6.26
N PRO A 487 21.07 -23.80 5.47
CA PRO A 487 22.51 -23.83 5.68
C PRO A 487 23.19 -22.46 5.51
N ASP A 488 22.62 -21.59 4.68
CA ASP A 488 23.20 -20.29 4.34
C ASP A 488 22.59 -19.14 5.17
N ASN A 489 21.72 -19.45 6.13
CA ASN A 489 21.04 -18.49 7.00
C ASN A 489 20.16 -17.50 6.21
N GLU A 490 19.38 -17.97 5.24
CA GLU A 490 18.53 -17.12 4.41
C GLU A 490 17.13 -16.91 5.03
N LEU A 491 16.78 -17.66 6.09
CA LEU A 491 15.50 -17.51 6.79
C LEU A 491 15.65 -16.75 8.10
N LEU A 492 14.73 -15.81 8.35
CA LEU A 492 14.58 -15.16 9.66
C LEU A 492 14.18 -16.12 10.80
N TYR A 493 13.91 -17.39 10.53
CA TYR A 493 13.71 -18.41 11.58
C TYR A 493 14.99 -19.13 11.97
N ASN A 494 16.09 -18.92 11.26
CA ASN A 494 17.38 -19.49 11.63
C ASN A 494 17.87 -18.93 12.96
N PRO A 495 18.30 -19.77 13.92
CA PRO A 495 18.82 -19.28 15.20
C PRO A 495 19.95 -18.27 15.04
N ARG A 496 20.84 -18.45 14.05
CA ARG A 496 22.01 -17.58 13.82
C ARG A 496 21.65 -16.16 13.40
N GLN A 497 20.40 -15.90 13.02
CA GLN A 497 19.90 -14.57 12.70
C GLN A 497 19.58 -13.74 13.95
N TRP A 498 19.56 -14.34 15.13
CA TRP A 498 19.09 -13.70 16.35
C TRP A 498 20.10 -13.73 17.49
N ARG A 499 19.86 -12.85 18.46
CA ARG A 499 20.57 -12.79 19.73
C ARG A 499 19.61 -13.00 20.88
N ASN A 500 20.12 -13.54 21.98
CA ASN A 500 19.38 -13.60 23.23
C ASN A 500 19.32 -12.21 23.91
N ALA A 501 18.54 -12.08 24.99
CA ALA A 501 18.41 -10.83 25.74
C ALA A 501 19.72 -10.27 26.35
N LYS A 502 20.81 -11.06 26.36
CA LYS A 502 22.16 -10.62 26.76
C LYS A 502 23.02 -10.16 25.57
N ASN A 503 22.44 -10.12 24.37
CA ASN A 503 23.08 -9.80 23.09
C ASN A 503 24.13 -10.84 22.64
N GLU A 504 24.02 -12.07 23.12
CA GLU A 504 24.83 -13.20 22.64
C GLU A 504 24.12 -13.86 21.46
N VAL A 505 24.86 -14.16 20.39
CA VAL A 505 24.33 -14.84 19.19
C VAL A 505 23.93 -16.27 19.56
N PHE A 506 22.77 -16.72 19.09
CA PHE A 506 22.35 -18.12 19.26
C PHE A 506 23.21 -19.07 18.43
N ASN A 507 23.45 -20.27 18.94
CA ASN A 507 24.09 -21.35 18.20
C ASN A 507 23.13 -21.91 17.13
N ALA A 508 23.67 -22.55 16.10
CA ALA A 508 22.87 -23.21 15.04
C ALA A 508 21.87 -24.26 15.56
N THR A 509 22.11 -24.81 16.75
CA THR A 509 21.27 -25.86 17.37
C THR A 509 20.30 -25.32 18.40
N ASP A 510 20.30 -24.02 18.68
CA ASP A 510 19.44 -23.43 19.70
C ASP A 510 18.00 -23.30 19.16
N ASP A 511 17.04 -23.93 19.82
CA ASP A 511 15.61 -23.68 19.56
C ASP A 511 15.20 -22.39 20.26
N TRP A 512 15.49 -21.25 19.62
CA TRP A 512 15.31 -19.91 20.18
C TRP A 512 13.84 -19.52 20.43
N LEU A 513 12.89 -20.33 19.95
CA LEU A 513 11.47 -20.21 20.29
C LEU A 513 11.11 -20.96 21.58
N GLN A 514 12.02 -21.70 22.22
CA GLN A 514 11.73 -22.46 23.44
C GLN A 514 12.41 -21.89 24.69
N PRO A 515 11.74 -21.92 25.86
CA PRO A 515 10.31 -22.23 26.03
C PRO A 515 9.42 -21.07 25.57
N PRO A 516 8.17 -21.31 25.13
CA PRO A 516 7.24 -20.26 24.76
C PRO A 516 6.82 -19.41 25.96
N VAL A 517 6.78 -18.09 25.77
CA VAL A 517 6.17 -17.14 26.71
C VAL A 517 4.68 -17.07 26.42
N LYS A 518 3.88 -17.72 27.27
CA LYS A 518 2.42 -17.70 27.15
C LYS A 518 1.87 -16.32 27.55
N LYS A 519 0.97 -15.77 26.73
CA LYS A 519 0.29 -14.49 26.96
C LYS A 519 -1.23 -14.66 26.79
N ILE A 520 -2.00 -13.85 27.50
CA ILE A 520 -3.42 -13.65 27.21
C ILE A 520 -3.58 -12.24 26.65
N ILE A 521 -4.01 -12.14 25.40
CA ILE A 521 -4.19 -10.87 24.70
C ILE A 521 -5.66 -10.77 24.32
N ASN A 522 -6.36 -9.74 24.82
CA ASN A 522 -7.78 -9.53 24.56
C ASN A 522 -8.65 -10.79 24.82
N GLY A 523 -8.34 -11.51 25.91
CA GLY A 523 -9.05 -12.72 26.32
C GLY A 523 -8.68 -13.99 25.52
N ARG A 524 -7.73 -13.91 24.60
CA ARG A 524 -7.26 -15.03 23.78
C ARG A 524 -5.87 -15.48 24.19
N ALA A 525 -5.67 -16.79 24.25
CA ALA A 525 -4.36 -17.36 24.49
C ALA A 525 -3.45 -17.14 23.27
N ASP A 526 -2.21 -16.75 23.54
CA ASP A 526 -1.16 -16.59 22.56
C ASP A 526 0.19 -17.02 23.16
N ALA A 527 1.21 -17.14 22.32
CA ALA A 527 2.56 -17.46 22.76
C ALA A 527 3.58 -16.69 21.92
N PHE A 528 4.68 -16.29 22.57
CA PHE A 528 5.80 -15.58 21.96
C PHE A 528 7.13 -16.26 22.30
N SER A 529 8.20 -15.87 21.62
CA SER A 529 9.57 -16.20 22.02
C SER A 529 9.92 -15.51 23.33
N GLN A 530 11.08 -15.84 23.88
CA GLN A 530 11.72 -14.96 24.85
C GLN A 530 12.11 -13.63 24.18
N ARG A 531 12.36 -12.60 24.99
CA ARG A 531 12.90 -11.33 24.50
C ARG A 531 14.22 -11.59 23.76
N LEU A 532 14.32 -11.05 22.56
CA LEU A 532 15.52 -11.09 21.73
C LEU A 532 16.43 -9.89 22.04
N GLY A 533 17.72 -10.06 21.77
CA GLY A 533 18.71 -8.99 21.86
C GLY A 533 18.69 -8.09 20.62
N GLN A 534 19.66 -7.18 20.56
CA GLN A 534 19.80 -6.25 19.45
C GLN A 534 20.12 -6.96 18.13
N GLU A 535 19.57 -6.45 17.03
CA GLU A 535 19.76 -7.03 15.70
C GLU A 535 20.68 -6.21 14.78
N CYS A 536 21.04 -4.97 15.18
CA CYS A 536 21.70 -4.01 14.30
C CYS A 536 23.12 -3.58 14.71
N GLN A 537 23.46 -3.52 16.00
CA GLN A 537 24.69 -2.93 16.53
C GLN A 537 25.62 -3.95 17.22
N PRO A 538 26.92 -4.01 16.89
CA PRO A 538 27.65 -3.17 15.93
C PRO A 538 27.68 -3.73 14.51
N GLU A 539 27.37 -5.01 14.31
CA GLU A 539 27.78 -5.74 13.11
C GLU A 539 26.96 -5.42 11.85
N ALA A 540 25.74 -4.89 11.98
CA ALA A 540 24.93 -4.50 10.82
C ALA A 540 25.22 -3.06 10.33
N PHE A 541 26.24 -2.39 10.87
CA PHE A 541 26.66 -1.06 10.45
C PHE A 541 27.93 -1.14 9.60
N PRO A 542 27.98 -0.48 8.43
CA PRO A 542 29.11 -0.60 7.49
C PRO A 542 30.36 0.15 7.93
N ALA A 543 30.25 1.02 8.93
CA ALA A 543 31.32 1.88 9.39
C ALA A 543 31.24 2.10 10.90
N ASN A 544 32.37 2.53 11.48
CA ASN A 544 32.42 2.96 12.87
C ASN A 544 31.42 4.10 13.09
N VAL A 545 30.56 3.89 14.07
CA VAL A 545 29.57 4.87 14.47
C VAL A 545 30.29 6.08 15.11
N PRO A 546 29.90 7.34 14.78
CA PRO A 546 30.43 8.50 15.46
C PRO A 546 30.25 8.45 17.00
N ASP A 547 31.30 8.83 17.73
CA ASP A 547 31.31 8.93 19.20
C ASP A 547 30.53 10.14 19.72
N VAL A 548 30.24 11.10 18.85
CA VAL A 548 29.42 12.28 19.11
C VAL A 548 28.33 12.41 18.06
N GLY A 549 27.14 12.87 18.46
CA GLY A 549 26.05 13.14 17.53
C GLY A 549 26.40 14.28 16.57
N LEU A 550 26.01 14.14 15.31
CA LEU A 550 26.24 15.18 14.30
C LEU A 550 25.42 16.44 14.57
N PHE A 551 24.21 16.33 15.13
CA PHE A 551 23.33 17.46 15.42
C PHE A 551 22.85 17.44 16.87
N ASP A 552 22.61 18.63 17.44
CA ASP A 552 21.90 18.76 18.71
C ASP A 552 20.44 18.30 18.50
N PRO A 553 19.94 17.27 19.22
CA PRO A 553 18.57 16.79 19.06
C PRO A 553 17.50 17.89 19.23
N LYS A 554 17.77 18.95 20.00
CA LYS A 554 16.86 20.09 20.17
C LYS A 554 16.76 20.97 18.92
N LYS A 555 17.68 20.80 17.97
CA LYS A 555 17.74 21.49 16.68
C LYS A 555 17.48 20.54 15.50
N VAL A 556 16.86 19.40 15.77
CA VAL A 556 16.37 18.46 14.76
C VAL A 556 14.85 18.42 14.79
N VAL A 557 14.23 18.65 13.64
CA VAL A 557 12.78 18.48 13.47
C VAL A 557 12.54 17.34 12.50
N ILE A 558 11.57 16.49 12.80
CA ILE A 558 11.11 15.43 11.90
C ILE A 558 9.77 15.86 11.31
N VAL A 559 9.69 15.88 9.98
CA VAL A 559 8.45 16.16 9.24
C VAL A 559 7.91 14.84 8.73
N SER A 560 6.63 14.59 8.97
CA SER A 560 5.93 13.38 8.53
C SER A 560 4.42 13.65 8.41
N ASN A 561 3.78 12.97 7.48
CA ASN A 561 2.33 12.86 7.39
C ASN A 561 1.79 11.60 8.11
N GLY A 562 2.60 11.00 8.98
CA GLY A 562 2.26 9.83 9.79
C GLY A 562 2.41 8.50 9.06
N ARG A 563 2.75 8.49 7.76
CA ARG A 563 3.00 7.26 6.99
C ARG A 563 4.31 6.56 7.39
N TYR A 564 5.21 7.30 8.03
CA TYR A 564 6.38 6.79 8.76
C TYR A 564 6.54 7.52 10.08
N VAL A 565 7.03 6.82 11.12
CA VAL A 565 7.34 7.42 12.43
C VAL A 565 8.81 7.18 12.75
N LEU A 566 9.61 8.23 12.67
CA LEU A 566 10.93 8.29 13.29
C LEU A 566 10.79 9.11 14.59
N ARG A 567 11.24 8.57 15.73
CA ARG A 567 11.24 9.30 17.00
C ARG A 567 12.64 9.38 17.55
N LEU A 568 13.24 10.58 17.50
CA LEU A 568 14.50 10.86 18.18
C LEU A 568 14.17 11.10 19.65
N GLN A 569 14.46 10.12 20.50
CA GLN A 569 14.24 10.28 21.95
C GLN A 569 15.45 11.01 22.55
N ALA A 570 15.23 12.26 22.98
CA ALA A 570 16.12 12.90 23.95
C ALA A 570 15.96 12.20 25.31
N PRO A 571 17.01 12.10 26.14
CA PRO A 571 16.86 11.62 27.50
C PRO A 571 15.84 12.50 28.24
N ASN A 572 14.87 11.88 28.92
CA ASN A 572 13.95 12.58 29.81
C ASN A 572 14.78 13.42 30.79
N PRO A 573 14.60 14.76 30.84
CA PRO A 573 15.09 15.50 31.97
C PRO A 573 14.17 15.16 33.15
N THR A 574 14.70 14.38 34.09
CA THR A 574 14.16 14.04 35.44
C THR A 574 13.13 12.91 35.55
N GLY A 575 13.40 11.98 36.47
CA GLY A 575 12.52 10.92 36.95
C GLY A 575 13.25 9.61 37.15
#